data_AF-X1G9B6-F1
#
_entry.id   AF-X1G9B6-F1
#
_cell.length_a   1.000
_cell.length_b   1.000
_cell.length_c   1.000
_cell.angle_alpha   90.00
_cell.angle_beta   90.00
_cell.angle_gamma   90.00
#
_symmetry.space_group_name_H-M   'P 1'
#
loop_
_entity.id
_entity.type
_entity.pdbx_description
1 polymer ?
#
loop_
_entity_poly.entity_id
_entity_poly.type
_entity_poly.pdbx_seq_one_letter_code
_entity_poly.pdbx_strand_id
1 'polypeptide(L)'
;MEMSILDNINFNNFIGHKTIIYGEINTGKTEYTAKFVQFLLEDKQVNPKATTILDFGPKLKRIKGKKIGGKIEDFYKKCKICNYLTFQGEIIPPRLNAKSQDEIFENA
;
A
#
# COMPACT_ATOMS: atom_id res chain seq x y z
N MET A 1 5.56 -27.54 -18.90
CA MET A 1 5.73 -26.29 -18.14
C MET A 1 4.37 -25.62 -18.13
N GLU A 2 3.64 -25.71 -17.02
CA GLU A 2 2.32 -25.09 -16.91
C GLU A 2 2.49 -23.57 -16.92
N MET A 3 1.78 -22.91 -17.83
CA MET A 3 1.77 -21.46 -17.92
C MET A 3 0.92 -20.92 -16.78
N SER A 4 1.48 -20.04 -15.96
CA SER A 4 0.76 -19.51 -14.82
C SER A 4 -0.37 -18.59 -15.30
N ILE A 5 -1.47 -18.48 -14.56
CA ILE A 5 -2.56 -17.52 -14.86
C ILE A 5 -1.99 -16.09 -15.03
N LEU A 6 -0.88 -15.78 -14.33
CA LEU A 6 -0.19 -14.50 -14.38
C LEU A 6 0.46 -14.20 -15.73
N ASP A 7 0.83 -15.21 -16.52
CA ASP A 7 1.51 -15.04 -17.81
C ASP A 7 0.56 -14.56 -18.91
N ASN A 8 -0.75 -14.75 -18.73
CA ASN A 8 -1.80 -14.28 -19.65
C ASN A 8 -2.42 -12.93 -19.26
N ILE A 9 -1.92 -12.26 -18.20
CA ILE A 9 -2.46 -10.96 -17.79
C ILE A 9 -1.85 -9.84 -18.64
N ASN A 10 -2.67 -9.23 -19.50
CA ASN A 10 -2.31 -7.99 -20.20
C ASN A 10 -2.69 -6.77 -19.35
N PHE A 11 -1.69 -6.07 -18.82
CA PHE A 11 -1.90 -4.87 -17.98
C PHE A 11 -2.57 -3.70 -18.69
N ASN A 12 -2.46 -3.63 -20.02
CA ASN A 12 -3.13 -2.58 -20.79
C ASN A 12 -4.65 -2.65 -20.65
N ASN A 13 -5.20 -3.83 -20.36
CA ASN A 13 -6.63 -4.02 -20.12
C ASN A 13 -7.10 -3.41 -18.79
N PHE A 14 -6.18 -3.06 -17.89
CA PHE A 14 -6.51 -2.44 -16.59
C PHE A 14 -6.31 -0.93 -16.59
N ILE A 15 -5.88 -0.33 -17.71
CA ILE A 15 -5.81 1.13 -17.84
C ILE A 15 -7.24 1.69 -17.70
N GLY A 16 -7.39 2.69 -16.83
CA GLY A 16 -8.69 3.30 -16.52
C GLY A 16 -9.50 2.58 -15.43
N HIS A 17 -9.07 1.39 -14.99
CA HIS A 17 -9.71 0.70 -13.87
C HIS A 17 -9.22 1.24 -12.52
N LYS A 18 -10.14 1.29 -11.55
CA LYS A 18 -9.86 1.67 -10.16
C LYS A 18 -10.15 0.48 -9.26
N THR A 19 -9.16 0.08 -8.48
CA THR A 19 -9.28 -1.05 -7.54
C THR A 19 -9.17 -0.54 -6.11
N ILE A 20 -10.06 -1.00 -5.24
CA ILE A 20 -10.02 -0.71 -3.81
C ILE A 20 -9.76 -2.02 -3.07
N ILE A 21 -8.71 -2.04 -2.24
CA ILE A 21 -8.45 -3.13 -1.30
C ILE A 21 -9.03 -2.71 0.05
N TYR A 22 -10.17 -3.29 0.43
CA TYR A 22 -10.85 -3.00 1.69
C TYR A 22 -10.67 -4.14 2.71
N GLY A 23 -10.69 -3.82 4.00
CA GLY A 23 -10.63 -4.78 5.08
C GLY A 23 -10.20 -4.16 6.41
N GLU A 24 -10.30 -4.94 7.49
CA GLU A 24 -10.03 -4.51 8.87
C GLU A 24 -8.58 -4.07 9.14
N ILE A 25 -8.32 -3.44 10.27
CA ILE A 25 -6.96 -3.08 10.68
C ILE A 25 -6.09 -4.34 10.77
N ASN A 26 -4.82 -4.25 10.33
CA ASN A 26 -3.85 -5.34 10.40
C ASN A 26 -4.20 -6.60 9.56
N THR A 27 -5.00 -6.45 8.49
CA THR A 27 -5.27 -7.54 7.52
C THR A 27 -4.26 -7.62 6.36
N GLY A 28 -3.15 -6.89 6.45
CA GLY A 28 -2.09 -6.94 5.43
C GLY A 28 -2.35 -6.10 4.18
N LYS A 29 -3.34 -5.21 4.15
CA LYS A 29 -3.63 -4.36 2.96
C LYS A 29 -2.37 -3.68 2.38
N THR A 30 -1.61 -2.97 3.21
CA THR A 30 -0.36 -2.32 2.77
C THR A 30 0.68 -3.34 2.28
N GLU A 31 0.77 -4.50 2.93
CA GLU A 31 1.69 -5.57 2.54
C GLU A 31 1.31 -6.16 1.18
N TYR A 32 0.03 -6.41 0.92
CA TYR A 32 -0.45 -6.87 -0.39
C TYR A 32 -0.23 -5.82 -1.47
N THR A 33 -0.45 -4.54 -1.17
CA THR A 33 -0.10 -3.46 -2.11
C THR A 33 1.40 -3.46 -2.40
N ALA A 34 2.26 -3.63 -1.39
CA ALA A 34 3.71 -3.70 -1.58
C ALA A 34 4.13 -4.93 -2.42
N LYS A 35 3.53 -6.10 -2.17
CA LYS A 35 3.72 -7.32 -2.98
C LYS A 35 3.27 -7.12 -4.43
N PHE A 36 2.18 -6.39 -4.65
CA PHE A 36 1.74 -6.05 -6.00
C PHE A 36 2.76 -5.13 -6.70
N VAL A 37 3.29 -4.11 -6.02
CA VAL A 37 4.37 -3.27 -6.56
C VAL A 37 5.61 -4.12 -6.86
N GLN A 38 5.99 -5.04 -5.96
CA GLN A 38 7.10 -5.95 -6.19
C GLN A 38 6.88 -6.79 -7.46
N PHE A 39 5.72 -7.41 -7.59
CA PHE A 39 5.33 -8.19 -8.77
C PHE A 39 5.42 -7.37 -10.07
N LEU A 40 4.96 -6.11 -10.06
CA LEU A 40 5.09 -5.23 -11.22
C LEU A 40 6.55 -4.96 -11.62
N LEU A 41 7.43 -4.73 -10.64
CA LEU A 41 8.83 -4.35 -10.90
C LEU A 41 9.75 -5.54 -11.16
N GLU A 42 9.52 -6.67 -10.50
CA GLU A 42 10.43 -7.82 -10.52
C GLU A 42 9.98 -8.88 -11.53
N ASP A 43 8.71 -9.27 -11.47
CA ASP A 43 8.19 -10.34 -12.34
C ASP A 43 7.77 -9.79 -13.70
N LYS A 44 7.09 -8.64 -13.70
CA LYS A 44 6.58 -8.01 -14.94
C LYS A 44 7.52 -6.97 -15.52
N GLN A 45 8.61 -6.64 -14.83
CA GLN A 45 9.66 -5.73 -15.29
C GLN A 45 9.11 -4.40 -15.83
N VAL A 46 8.01 -3.91 -15.25
CA VAL A 46 7.40 -2.64 -15.62
C VAL A 46 8.41 -1.52 -15.33
N ASN A 47 8.55 -0.57 -16.26
CA ASN A 47 9.39 0.61 -16.05
C ASN A 47 8.97 1.30 -14.74
N PRO A 48 9.84 1.42 -13.74
CA PRO A 48 9.44 1.97 -12.46
C PRO A 48 8.92 3.41 -12.53
N LYS A 49 9.36 4.19 -13.54
CA LYS A 49 8.90 5.57 -13.76
C LYS A 49 7.49 5.67 -14.34
N ALA A 50 6.94 4.56 -14.84
CA ALA A 50 5.53 4.47 -15.21
C ALA A 50 4.60 4.26 -14.01
N THR A 51 5.16 3.91 -12.84
CA THR A 51 4.41 3.66 -11.61
C THR A 51 4.54 4.85 -10.66
N THR A 52 3.40 5.42 -10.28
CA THR A 52 3.32 6.44 -9.23
C THR A 52 2.71 5.84 -7.98
N ILE A 53 3.38 6.04 -6.85
CA ILE A 53 2.94 5.55 -5.55
C ILE A 53 2.68 6.78 -4.67
N LEU A 54 1.45 6.90 -4.19
CA LEU A 54 1.04 7.90 -3.21
C LEU A 54 0.95 7.20 -1.86
N ASP A 55 1.96 7.39 -1.01
CA ASP A 55 2.00 6.72 0.29
C ASP A 55 1.77 7.70 1.44
N PHE A 56 0.51 7.71 1.87
CA PHE A 56 0.01 8.48 3.00
C PHE A 56 -0.32 7.58 4.19
N GLY A 57 0.29 6.38 4.26
CA GLY A 57 0.17 5.50 5.40
C GLY A 57 0.84 6.09 6.66
N PRO A 58 0.26 5.90 7.86
CA PRO A 58 0.93 6.27 9.09
C PRO A 58 2.19 5.40 9.28
N LYS A 59 3.19 5.93 10.00
CA LYS A 59 4.41 5.18 10.33
C LYS A 59 4.06 3.82 10.98
N LEU A 60 4.83 2.79 10.65
CA LEU A 60 4.69 1.47 11.27
C LEU A 60 4.93 1.59 12.79
N LYS A 61 3.95 1.19 13.58
CA LYS A 61 4.03 1.14 15.06
C LYS A 61 3.83 -0.28 15.56
N ARG A 62 4.39 -0.59 16.73
CA ARG A 62 4.06 -1.80 17.49
C ARG A 62 3.22 -1.42 18.69
N ILE A 63 2.00 -1.96 18.78
CA ILE A 63 1.08 -1.75 19.90
C ILE A 63 0.67 -3.12 20.42
N LYS A 64 0.90 -3.39 21.72
CA LYS A 64 0.56 -4.67 22.37
C LYS A 64 1.07 -5.90 21.59
N GLY A 65 2.29 -5.81 21.05
CA GLY A 65 2.93 -6.87 20.25
C GLY A 65 2.47 -6.98 18.79
N LYS A 66 1.44 -6.24 18.36
CA LYS A 66 0.94 -6.23 16.97
C LYS A 66 1.54 -5.07 16.18
N LYS A 67 1.92 -5.32 14.92
CA LYS A 67 2.32 -4.28 13.96
C LYS A 67 1.07 -3.58 13.43
N ILE A 68 1.05 -2.26 13.43
CA ILE A 68 -0.09 -1.46 12.97
C ILE A 68 0.42 -0.30 12.12
N GLY A 69 -0.29 -0.01 11.03
CA GLY A 69 0.14 0.98 10.04
C GLY A 69 1.29 0.46 9.19
N GLY A 70 2.12 1.38 8.72
CA GLY A 70 3.24 1.11 7.84
C GLY A 70 3.00 1.64 6.44
N LYS A 71 4.12 2.05 5.84
CA LYS A 71 4.24 2.48 4.46
C LYS A 71 4.64 1.29 3.59
N ILE A 72 4.43 1.38 2.28
CA ILE A 72 4.86 0.40 1.29
C ILE A 72 6.37 0.15 1.40
N GLU A 73 7.18 1.18 1.65
CA GLU A 73 8.63 1.05 1.83
C GLU A 73 9.04 0.15 3.00
N ASP A 74 8.18 0.01 4.02
CA ASP A 74 8.42 -0.86 5.18
C ASP A 74 8.34 -2.35 4.81
N PHE A 75 7.66 -2.68 3.70
CA PHE A 75 7.46 -4.04 3.20
C PHE A 75 8.27 -4.33 1.93
N TYR A 76 8.52 -3.32 1.09
CA TYR A 76 9.28 -3.47 -0.15
C TYR A 76 10.11 -2.21 -0.46
N LYS A 77 11.40 -2.23 -0.08
CA LYS A 77 12.30 -1.06 -0.19
C LYS A 77 12.51 -0.53 -1.61
N LYS A 78 12.49 -1.41 -2.61
CA LYS A 78 12.75 -1.05 -4.00
C LYS A 78 11.61 -0.25 -4.63
N CYS A 79 10.46 -0.10 -3.95
CA CYS A 79 9.39 0.81 -4.37
C CYS A 79 9.86 2.27 -4.54
N LYS A 80 10.94 2.68 -3.87
CA LYS A 80 11.50 4.05 -3.93
C LYS A 80 12.03 4.46 -5.31
N ILE A 81 12.31 3.51 -6.19
CA ILE A 81 12.78 3.81 -7.54
C ILE A 81 11.64 4.29 -8.45
N CYS A 82 10.39 4.01 -8.07
CA CYS A 82 9.17 4.55 -8.70
C CYS A 82 9.02 6.05 -8.44
N ASN A 83 7.96 6.67 -8.97
CA ASN A 83 7.57 8.01 -8.54
C ASN A 83 6.89 7.90 -7.17
N TYR A 84 7.70 7.81 -6.12
CA TYR A 84 7.24 7.58 -4.75
C TYR A 84 7.03 8.91 -4.04
N LEU A 85 5.76 9.30 -3.91
CA LEU A 85 5.35 10.54 -3.26
C LEU A 85 4.87 10.23 -1.85
N THR A 86 5.47 10.92 -0.89
CA THR A 86 5.09 10.84 0.53
C THR A 86 4.70 12.20 1.04
N PHE A 87 3.86 12.23 2.07
CA PHE A 87 3.50 13.48 2.73
C PHE A 87 4.62 13.94 3.67
N GLN A 88 5.02 15.21 3.54
CA GLN A 88 5.93 15.88 4.47
C GLN A 88 5.12 16.69 5.47
N GLY A 89 4.57 15.99 6.47
CA GLY A 89 3.80 16.58 7.55
C GLY A 89 3.33 15.50 8.51
N GLU A 90 2.54 15.89 9.50
CA GLU A 90 1.95 14.93 10.43
C GLU A 90 0.78 14.20 9.78
N ILE A 91 0.88 12.88 9.69
CA ILE A 91 -0.25 12.02 9.34
C ILE A 91 -0.93 11.64 10.63
N ILE A 92 -2.09 12.23 10.90
CA ILE A 92 -2.92 11.89 12.05
C ILE A 92 -3.69 10.61 11.70
N PRO A 93 -3.51 9.51 12.43
CA PRO A 93 -4.32 8.31 12.24
C PRO A 93 -5.57 8.38 13.13
N PRO A 94 -6.72 8.87 12.64
CA PRO A 94 -7.92 9.11 13.46
C PRO A 94 -8.30 7.91 14.33
N ARG A 95 -8.35 6.72 13.71
CA ARG A 95 -8.71 5.47 14.38
C ARG A 95 -7.73 4.98 15.44
N LEU A 96 -6.46 5.42 15.39
CA LEU A 96 -5.47 5.02 16.39
C LEU A 96 -5.40 5.99 17.57
N ASN A 97 -5.79 7.24 17.34
CA ASN A 97 -5.75 8.28 18.37
C ASN A 97 -7.09 8.43 19.10
N ALA A 98 -8.19 8.02 18.48
CA ALA A 98 -9.52 8.09 19.06
C ALA A 98 -9.69 7.14 20.26
N LYS A 99 -10.25 7.67 21.34
CA LYS A 99 -10.64 6.96 22.57
C LYS A 99 -12.14 6.65 22.61
N SER A 100 -12.92 7.23 21.69
CA SER A 100 -14.35 7.01 21.52
C SER A 100 -14.70 6.92 20.03
N GLN A 101 -15.92 6.46 19.70
CA GLN A 101 -16.40 6.47 18.31
C GLN A 101 -16.56 7.89 17.77
N ASP A 102 -17.02 8.83 18.59
CA ASP A 102 -17.20 10.23 18.20
C ASP A 102 -15.85 10.89 17.81
N GLU A 103 -14.80 10.61 18.58
CA GLU A 103 -13.44 11.09 18.28
C GLU A 103 -12.88 10.53 16.95
N ILE A 104 -13.42 9.42 16.42
CA ILE A 104 -12.98 8.90 15.11
C ILE A 104 -13.40 9.86 14.00
N PHE A 105 -14.59 10.45 14.09
CA PHE A 105 -15.14 11.35 13.08
C PHE A 105 -14.62 12.78 13.21
N GLU A 106 -14.35 13.25 14.43
CA GLU A 106 -13.77 14.58 14.66
C GLU A 106 -12.30 14.67 14.23
N ASN A 107 -11.58 13.55 14.26
CA ASN A 107 -10.17 13.47 13.84
C ASN A 107 -9.98 13.03 12.37
N ALA A 108 -11.07 12.86 11.61
CA ALA A 108 -11.08 12.33 10.24
C ALA A 108 -10.71 13.35 9.17
#